data_AF-A0A975BDS0-F1
#
_entry.id   AF-A0A975BDS0-F1
#
_cell.length_a   1.000
_cell.length_b   1.000
_cell.length_c   1.000
_cell.angle_alpha   90.00
_cell.angle_beta   90.00
_cell.angle_gamma   90.00
#
_symmetry.space_group_name_H-M   'P 1'
#
loop_
_entity.id
_entity.type
_entity.pdbx_description
1 polymer ?
#
loop_
_entity_poly.entity_id
_entity_poly.type
_entity_poly.pdbx_seq_one_letter_code
_entity_poly.pdbx_strand_id
1 'polypeptide(L)'
;MEKKAKPRHGQENTLKKTEIQKAVESSQTRRKIVQQVLFIMFRGAALINGLALAAIVFFMVKNGWMAINWEFLSQVPTDSMTKGGILPCIIGTIYLSLGAIAIALPVGVASAVYLNEYAEPGKLLRFIRLCINNLAGVPSVVFGLFGLAFFVIWMKMGVSILAGALTPYVLS
;
A
#
# COMPACT_ATOMS: atom_id res chain seq x y z
N MET A 1 70.91 38.17 -31.89
CA MET A 1 70.90 36.98 -31.00
C MET A 1 69.47 36.73 -30.56
N GLU A 2 68.92 35.64 -31.06
CA GLU A 2 67.55 35.15 -30.85
C GLU A 2 67.33 34.73 -29.38
N LYS A 3 66.26 35.24 -28.75
CA LYS A 3 65.63 34.56 -27.61
C LYS A 3 64.11 34.58 -27.79
N LYS A 4 63.61 33.52 -28.43
CA LYS A 4 62.21 33.10 -28.44
C LYS A 4 61.70 32.96 -27.00
N ALA A 5 60.70 33.75 -26.62
CA ALA A 5 59.93 33.53 -25.41
C ALA A 5 58.79 32.54 -25.69
N LYS A 6 58.94 31.37 -25.07
CA LYS A 6 58.17 30.11 -25.08
C LYS A 6 56.65 30.30 -24.80
N PRO A 7 55.75 29.42 -25.30
CA PRO A 7 54.34 29.75 -25.55
C PRO A 7 53.46 29.77 -24.28
N ARG A 8 52.61 30.81 -24.13
CA ARG A 8 51.66 31.01 -22.99
C ARG A 8 50.41 30.11 -23.02
N HIS A 9 50.23 29.25 -24.02
CA HIS A 9 49.00 28.46 -24.16
C HIS A 9 48.90 27.24 -23.22
N GLY A 10 50.01 26.74 -22.66
CA GLY A 10 50.01 25.53 -21.81
C GLY A 10 49.57 25.77 -20.35
N GLN A 11 49.79 26.97 -19.81
CA GLN A 11 49.49 27.26 -18.39
C GLN A 11 48.00 27.57 -18.15
N GLU A 12 47.33 28.21 -19.10
CA GLU A 12 45.89 28.53 -19.01
C GLU A 12 45.02 27.26 -19.00
N ASN A 13 45.37 26.24 -19.79
CA ASN A 13 44.66 24.96 -19.82
C ASN A 13 44.84 24.14 -18.52
N THR A 14 45.94 24.35 -17.80
CA THR A 14 46.23 23.64 -16.55
C THR A 14 45.45 24.26 -15.38
N LEU A 15 45.35 25.59 -15.34
CA LEU A 15 44.51 26.32 -14.39
C LEU A 15 43.02 26.00 -14.60
N LYS A 16 42.52 26.07 -15.85
CA LYS A 16 41.14 25.68 -16.18
C LYS A 16 40.81 24.24 -15.79
N LYS A 17 41.70 23.28 -16.04
CA LYS A 17 41.51 21.88 -15.61
C LYS A 17 41.43 21.75 -14.09
N THR A 18 42.23 22.51 -13.35
CA THR A 18 42.25 22.47 -11.87
C THR A 18 40.95 23.05 -11.29
N GLU A 19 40.43 24.14 -11.86
CA GLU A 19 39.16 24.73 -11.43
C GLU A 19 37.97 23.83 -11.77
N ILE A 20 37.96 23.23 -12.97
CA ILE A 20 36.93 22.25 -13.36
C ILE A 20 36.99 21.02 -12.45
N GLN A 21 38.18 20.49 -12.14
CA GLN A 21 38.33 19.35 -11.24
C GLN A 21 37.78 19.67 -9.83
N LYS A 22 38.10 20.85 -9.27
CA LYS A 22 37.58 21.30 -7.97
C LYS A 22 36.07 21.54 -7.98
N ALA A 23 35.52 22.10 -9.07
CA ALA A 23 34.08 22.29 -9.22
C ALA A 23 33.34 20.94 -9.34
N VAL A 24 33.93 19.97 -10.04
CA VAL A 24 33.39 18.61 -10.15
C VAL A 24 33.46 17.89 -8.80
N GLU A 25 34.57 17.96 -8.08
CA GLU A 25 34.78 17.28 -6.79
C GLU A 25 33.89 17.84 -5.66
N SER A 26 33.69 19.17 -5.61
CA SER A 26 32.75 19.82 -4.68
C SER A 26 31.29 19.46 -4.98
N SER A 27 30.92 19.32 -6.27
CA SER A 27 29.58 18.87 -6.66
C SER A 27 29.32 17.39 -6.34
N GLN A 28 30.33 16.52 -6.46
CA GLN A 28 30.23 15.10 -6.12
C GLN A 28 30.19 14.86 -4.61
N THR A 29 30.97 15.61 -3.83
CA THR A 29 31.00 15.50 -2.36
C THR A 29 29.68 15.95 -1.73
N ARG A 30 29.09 17.05 -2.23
CA ARG A 30 27.76 17.50 -1.78
C ARG A 30 26.68 16.45 -2.06
N ARG A 31 26.73 15.76 -3.21
CA ARG A 31 25.78 14.69 -3.54
C ARG A 31 25.91 13.50 -2.59
N LYS A 32 27.13 13.06 -2.27
CA LYS A 32 27.37 11.95 -1.32
C LYS A 32 26.89 12.28 0.10
N ILE A 33 27.16 13.50 0.58
CA ILE A 33 26.70 13.94 1.91
C ILE A 33 25.17 14.03 1.95
N VAL A 34 24.54 14.65 0.95
CA VAL A 34 23.07 14.74 0.87
C VAL A 34 22.44 13.35 0.80
N GLN A 35 22.99 12.44 -0.01
CA GLN A 35 22.53 11.05 -0.07
C GLN A 35 22.67 10.36 1.29
N GLN A 36 23.82 10.48 1.96
CA GLN A 36 24.07 9.81 3.24
C GLN A 36 23.18 10.36 4.36
N VAL A 37 22.97 11.68 4.40
CA VAL A 37 22.02 12.32 5.33
C VAL A 37 20.59 11.84 5.07
N LEU A 38 20.16 11.80 3.80
CA LEU A 38 18.84 11.27 3.43
C LEU A 38 18.70 9.79 3.83
N PHE A 39 19.69 8.95 3.53
CA PHE A 39 19.67 7.53 3.89
C PHE A 39 19.64 7.31 5.41
N ILE A 40 20.38 8.10 6.19
CA ILE A 40 20.34 8.04 7.66
C ILE A 40 18.99 8.49 8.18
N MET A 41 18.42 9.57 7.62
CA MET A 41 17.11 10.08 8.01
C MET A 41 16.00 9.07 7.69
N PHE A 42 15.99 8.48 6.49
CA PHE A 42 15.04 7.42 6.13
C PHE A 42 15.22 6.16 6.99
N ARG A 43 16.47 5.75 7.26
CA ARG A 43 16.75 4.59 8.11
C ARG A 43 16.34 4.84 9.56
N GLY A 44 16.52 6.05 10.08
CA GLY A 44 16.04 6.47 11.39
C GLY A 44 14.52 6.45 11.46
N ALA A 45 13.83 7.05 10.48
CA ALA A 45 12.37 7.04 10.41
C ALA A 45 11.80 5.61 10.30
N ALA A 46 12.42 4.75 9.50
CA ALA A 46 12.05 3.34 9.37
C ALA A 46 12.30 2.56 10.67
N LEU A 47 13.41 2.82 11.36
CA LEU A 47 13.69 2.21 12.67
C LEU A 47 12.69 2.63 13.73
N ILE A 48 12.32 3.91 13.79
CA ILE A 48 11.31 4.40 14.74
C ILE A 48 9.94 3.75 14.46
N ASN A 49 9.49 3.73 13.21
CA ASN A 49 8.24 3.06 12.84
C ASN A 49 8.30 1.55 13.13
N GLY A 50 9.40 0.90 12.78
CA GLY A 50 9.61 -0.52 13.03
C GLY A 50 9.59 -0.85 14.53
N LEU A 51 10.24 -0.05 15.36
CA LEU A 51 10.22 -0.20 16.82
C LEU A 51 8.83 0.05 17.40
N ALA A 52 8.09 1.06 16.91
CA ALA A 52 6.72 1.32 17.33
C ALA A 52 5.79 0.13 17.01
N LEU A 53 5.88 -0.40 15.79
CA LEU A 53 5.17 -1.62 15.38
C LEU A 53 5.55 -2.82 16.25
N ALA A 54 6.84 -3.03 16.48
CA ALA A 54 7.32 -4.13 17.33
C ALA A 54 6.81 -3.99 18.78
N ALA A 55 6.78 -2.78 19.34
CA ALA A 55 6.26 -2.53 20.68
C ALA A 55 4.75 -2.81 20.76
N ILE A 56 3.97 -2.40 19.77
CA ILE A 56 2.53 -2.68 19.69
C ILE A 56 2.30 -4.19 19.61
N VAL A 57 3.01 -4.89 18.71
CA VAL A 57 2.89 -6.34 18.55
C VAL A 57 3.29 -7.05 19.85
N PHE A 58 4.38 -6.65 20.49
CA PHE A 58 4.83 -7.22 21.75
C PHE A 58 3.79 -7.04 22.87
N PHE A 59 3.25 -5.82 23.01
CA PHE A 59 2.18 -5.54 23.97
C PHE A 59 0.91 -6.36 23.69
N MET A 60 0.54 -6.46 22.41
CA MET A 60 -0.62 -7.23 21.96
C MET A 60 -0.46 -8.73 22.25
N VAL A 61 0.71 -9.31 22.00
CA VAL A 61 0.96 -10.73 22.28
C VAL A 61 1.00 -10.99 23.78
N LYS A 62 1.70 -10.14 24.55
CA LYS A 62 1.81 -10.32 26.01
C LYS A 62 0.45 -10.29 26.70
N ASN A 63 -0.44 -9.38 26.30
CA ASN A 63 -1.77 -9.24 26.90
C ASN A 63 -2.83 -10.13 26.22
N GLY A 64 -2.66 -10.42 24.93
CA GLY A 64 -3.60 -11.20 24.13
C GLY A 64 -3.45 -12.71 24.29
N TRP A 65 -2.24 -13.22 24.57
CA TRP A 65 -1.99 -14.66 24.70
C TRP A 65 -2.88 -15.31 25.79
N MET A 66 -3.11 -14.61 26.89
CA MET A 66 -3.94 -15.12 27.99
C MET A 66 -5.45 -14.99 27.71
N ALA A 67 -5.84 -14.16 26.74
CA ALA A 67 -7.22 -13.95 26.32
C ALA A 67 -7.68 -14.89 25.20
N ILE A 68 -6.75 -15.60 24.53
CA ILE A 68 -7.07 -16.58 23.50
C ILE A 68 -7.46 -17.90 24.18
N ASN A 69 -8.75 -18.09 24.41
CA ASN A 69 -9.33 -19.36 24.84
C ASN A 69 -10.40 -19.81 23.82
N TRP A 70 -10.82 -21.08 23.89
CA TRP A 70 -11.84 -21.62 22.98
C TRP A 70 -13.16 -20.85 23.10
N GLU A 71 -13.47 -20.41 24.32
CA GLU A 71 -14.63 -19.60 24.66
C GLU A 71 -14.63 -18.24 23.94
N PHE A 72 -13.48 -17.59 23.78
CA PHE A 72 -13.29 -16.35 23.02
C PHE A 72 -13.43 -16.57 21.51
N LEU A 73 -13.17 -17.77 21.01
CA LEU A 73 -13.39 -18.08 19.58
C LEU A 73 -14.86 -18.40 19.30
N SER A 74 -15.58 -19.02 20.24
CA SER A 74 -16.94 -19.52 20.02
C SER A 74 -18.06 -18.67 20.62
N GLN A 75 -17.78 -17.74 21.54
CA GLN A 75 -18.81 -16.89 22.12
C GLN A 75 -19.10 -15.65 21.27
N VAL A 76 -20.28 -15.09 21.48
CA VAL A 76 -20.67 -13.77 20.96
C VAL A 76 -20.06 -12.67 21.84
N PRO A 77 -19.71 -11.50 21.27
CA PRO A 77 -19.15 -10.40 22.04
C PRO A 77 -20.19 -9.87 23.04
N THR A 78 -19.76 -9.65 24.28
CA THR A 78 -20.61 -9.16 25.39
C THR A 78 -19.92 -7.95 26.04
N ASP A 79 -20.66 -7.03 26.66
CA ASP A 79 -20.11 -5.78 27.23
C ASP A 79 -19.29 -4.93 26.23
N SER A 80 -19.92 -4.43 25.17
CA SER A 80 -19.32 -3.41 24.27
C SER A 80 -17.93 -3.79 23.73
N MET A 81 -17.72 -5.06 23.35
CA MET A 81 -16.44 -5.61 22.83
C MET A 81 -15.30 -5.69 23.86
N THR A 82 -15.56 -5.44 25.14
CA THR A 82 -14.54 -5.57 26.20
C THR A 82 -14.44 -6.99 26.76
N LYS A 83 -15.46 -7.83 26.52
CA LYS A 83 -15.51 -9.26 26.86
C LYS A 83 -16.28 -10.05 25.79
N GLY A 84 -16.27 -11.39 25.88
CA GLY A 84 -16.92 -12.27 24.90
C GLY A 84 -16.06 -12.52 23.65
N GLY A 85 -16.62 -13.25 22.68
CA GLY A 85 -15.84 -13.82 21.59
C GLY A 85 -15.94 -13.14 20.22
N ILE A 86 -15.16 -13.65 19.27
CA ILE A 86 -14.99 -13.09 17.91
C ILE A 86 -15.76 -13.86 16.83
N LEU A 87 -16.63 -14.79 17.22
CA LEU A 87 -17.34 -15.68 16.31
C LEU A 87 -18.12 -14.94 15.20
N PRO A 88 -18.91 -13.88 15.48
CA PRO A 88 -19.64 -13.15 14.42
C PRO A 88 -18.71 -12.46 13.42
N CYS A 89 -17.54 -12.02 13.85
CA CYS A 89 -16.53 -11.41 12.98
C CYS A 89 -15.94 -12.45 12.02
N ILE A 90 -15.54 -13.62 12.56
CA ILE A 90 -15.01 -14.72 11.74
C ILE A 90 -16.04 -15.15 10.70
N ILE A 91 -17.26 -15.46 11.14
CA ILE A 91 -18.35 -15.89 10.26
C ILE A 91 -18.67 -14.81 9.22
N GLY A 92 -18.74 -13.54 9.63
CA GLY A 92 -18.97 -12.40 8.74
C GLY A 92 -17.89 -12.26 7.67
N THR A 93 -16.61 -12.40 8.03
CA THR A 93 -15.51 -12.36 7.04
C THR A 93 -15.56 -13.52 6.06
N ILE A 94 -15.92 -14.73 6.51
CA ILE A 94 -16.04 -15.90 5.64
C ILE A 94 -17.18 -15.72 4.65
N TYR A 95 -18.39 -15.38 5.11
CA TYR A 95 -19.53 -15.18 4.22
C TYR A 95 -19.29 -14.02 3.23
N LEU A 96 -18.71 -12.91 3.70
CA LEU A 96 -18.37 -11.78 2.83
C LEU A 96 -17.33 -12.17 1.78
N SER A 97 -16.26 -12.86 2.18
CA SER A 97 -15.20 -13.30 1.27
C SER A 97 -15.73 -14.31 0.25
N LEU A 98 -16.49 -15.31 0.69
CA LEU A 98 -17.08 -16.31 -0.21
C LEU A 98 -18.08 -15.67 -1.18
N GLY A 99 -18.94 -14.78 -0.70
CA GLY A 99 -19.87 -14.05 -1.57
C GLY A 99 -19.15 -13.18 -2.60
N ALA A 100 -18.09 -12.48 -2.19
CA ALA A 100 -17.26 -11.70 -3.10
C ALA A 100 -16.58 -12.59 -4.15
N ILE A 101 -15.99 -13.72 -3.74
CA ILE A 101 -15.32 -14.67 -4.64
C ILE A 101 -16.33 -15.28 -5.62
N ALA A 102 -17.51 -15.70 -5.15
CA ALA A 102 -18.52 -16.34 -5.98
C ALA A 102 -18.98 -15.45 -7.16
N ILE A 103 -18.97 -14.13 -7.00
CA ILE A 103 -19.33 -13.17 -8.06
C ILE A 103 -18.08 -12.72 -8.84
N ALA A 104 -16.98 -12.40 -8.14
CA ALA A 104 -15.77 -11.87 -8.74
C ALA A 104 -15.04 -12.90 -9.62
N LEU A 105 -15.02 -14.18 -9.24
CA LEU A 105 -14.38 -15.23 -10.03
C LEU A 105 -15.01 -15.39 -11.42
N PRO A 106 -16.31 -15.69 -11.56
CA PRO A 106 -16.89 -15.91 -12.89
C PRO A 106 -16.78 -14.67 -13.77
N VAL A 107 -17.04 -13.48 -13.23
CA VAL A 107 -16.94 -12.22 -13.99
C VAL A 107 -15.49 -11.92 -14.38
N GLY A 108 -14.54 -12.13 -13.47
CA GLY A 108 -13.11 -11.90 -13.69
C GLY A 108 -12.52 -12.87 -14.72
N VAL A 109 -12.84 -14.16 -14.60
CA VAL A 109 -12.40 -15.19 -15.55
C VAL A 109 -13.03 -14.96 -16.92
N ALA A 110 -14.34 -14.70 -17.00
CA ALA A 110 -15.00 -14.41 -18.28
C ALA A 110 -14.39 -13.18 -18.96
N SER A 111 -14.13 -12.11 -18.20
CA SER A 111 -13.51 -10.88 -18.71
C SER A 111 -12.06 -11.12 -19.17
N ALA A 112 -11.29 -11.90 -18.42
CA ALA A 112 -9.91 -12.24 -18.77
C ALA A 112 -9.84 -13.08 -20.04
N VAL A 113 -10.69 -14.11 -20.16
CA VAL A 113 -10.78 -14.96 -21.36
C VAL A 113 -11.22 -14.13 -22.57
N TYR A 114 -12.25 -13.30 -22.42
CA TYR A 114 -12.72 -12.43 -23.51
C TYR A 114 -11.63 -11.47 -24.02
N LEU A 115 -10.90 -10.83 -23.10
CA LEU A 115 -9.83 -9.88 -23.45
C LEU A 115 -8.57 -10.54 -24.01
N ASN A 116 -8.35 -11.83 -23.73
CA ASN A 116 -7.19 -12.54 -24.22
C ASN A 116 -7.45 -13.26 -25.55
N GLU A 117 -8.63 -13.85 -25.72
CA GLU A 117 -8.95 -14.70 -26.86
C GLU A 117 -9.70 -13.95 -27.96
N TYR A 118 -10.63 -13.06 -27.60
CA TYR A 118 -11.55 -12.42 -28.55
C TYR A 118 -11.26 -10.94 -28.81
N ALA A 119 -10.50 -10.28 -27.94
CA ALA A 119 -10.19 -8.87 -28.15
C ALA A 119 -9.08 -8.71 -29.18
N GLU A 120 -9.47 -8.38 -30.41
CA GLU A 120 -8.53 -7.95 -31.44
C GLU A 120 -7.68 -6.77 -30.94
N PRO A 121 -6.38 -6.70 -31.32
CA PRO A 121 -5.49 -5.61 -30.92
C PRO A 121 -5.94 -4.29 -31.55
N GLY A 122 -6.84 -3.58 -30.86
CA GLY A 122 -7.45 -2.33 -31.30
C GLY A 122 -7.48 -1.24 -30.23
N LYS A 123 -8.03 -0.08 -30.60
CA LYS A 123 -8.18 1.09 -29.70
C LYS A 123 -9.00 0.75 -28.45
N LEU A 124 -10.00 -0.13 -28.58
CA LEU A 124 -10.86 -0.56 -27.49
C LEU A 124 -10.08 -1.39 -26.44
N LEU A 125 -9.28 -2.37 -26.86
CA LEU A 125 -8.46 -3.16 -25.95
C LEU A 125 -7.41 -2.28 -25.23
N ARG A 126 -6.81 -1.31 -25.94
CA ARG A 126 -5.89 -0.35 -25.34
C ARG A 126 -6.58 0.54 -24.29
N PHE A 127 -7.81 0.96 -24.55
CA PHE A 127 -8.62 1.74 -23.59
C PHE A 127 -8.95 0.92 -22.34
N ILE A 128 -9.44 -0.32 -22.50
CA ILE A 128 -9.76 -1.20 -21.38
C ILE A 128 -8.52 -1.46 -20.51
N ARG A 129 -7.37 -1.77 -21.12
CA ARG A 129 -6.10 -1.97 -20.39
C ARG A 129 -5.68 -0.71 -19.62
N LEU A 130 -5.89 0.47 -20.19
CA LEU A 130 -5.60 1.74 -19.51
C LEU A 130 -6.54 1.97 -18.32
N CYS A 131 -7.83 1.66 -18.45
CA CYS A 131 -8.78 1.69 -17.35
C CYS A 131 -8.40 0.70 -16.23
N ILE A 132 -8.01 -0.54 -16.58
CA ILE A 132 -7.57 -1.54 -15.59
C ILE A 132 -6.32 -1.07 -14.84
N ASN A 133 -5.33 -0.53 -15.56
CA ASN A 133 -4.11 -0.01 -14.92
C ASN A 133 -4.41 1.20 -14.02
N ASN A 134 -5.30 2.10 -14.43
CA ASN A 134 -5.74 3.21 -13.58
C ASN A 134 -6.51 2.71 -12.36
N LEU A 135 -7.39 1.72 -12.53
CA LEU A 135 -8.16 1.11 -11.44
C LEU A 135 -7.25 0.42 -10.41
N ALA A 136 -6.21 -0.27 -10.87
CA ALA A 136 -5.19 -0.86 -10.00
C ALA A 136 -4.36 0.20 -9.25
N GLY A 137 -4.26 1.42 -9.77
CA GLY A 137 -3.58 2.55 -9.13
C GLY A 137 -4.44 3.32 -8.12
N VAL A 138 -5.75 3.08 -8.07
CA VAL A 138 -6.65 3.73 -7.11
C VAL A 138 -6.43 3.14 -5.70
N PRO A 139 -6.39 3.98 -4.64
CA PRO A 139 -6.25 3.49 -3.28
C PRO A 139 -7.39 2.55 -2.87
N SER A 140 -7.09 1.46 -2.16
CA SER A 140 -8.08 0.47 -1.70
C SER A 140 -9.19 1.06 -0.83
N VAL A 141 -8.90 2.13 -0.08
CA VAL A 141 -9.88 2.86 0.75
C VAL A 141 -11.02 3.44 -0.09
N VAL A 142 -10.72 3.91 -1.30
CA VAL A 142 -11.73 4.48 -2.21
C VAL A 142 -12.70 3.40 -2.66
N PHE A 143 -12.20 2.21 -3.01
CA PHE A 143 -13.07 1.08 -3.36
C PHE A 143 -13.95 0.63 -2.20
N GLY A 144 -13.42 0.64 -0.97
CA GLY A 144 -14.20 0.32 0.23
C GLY A 144 -15.35 1.30 0.48
N LEU A 145 -15.07 2.61 0.41
CA LEU A 145 -16.09 3.65 0.59
C LEU A 145 -17.09 3.71 -0.59
N PHE A 146 -16.62 3.51 -1.81
CA PHE A 146 -17.49 3.42 -2.99
C PHE A 146 -18.42 2.22 -2.91
N GLY A 147 -17.90 1.05 -2.53
CA GLY A 147 -18.71 -0.15 -2.29
C GLY A 147 -19.76 0.12 -1.22
N LEU A 148 -19.37 0.70 -0.09
CA LEU A 148 -20.33 1.11 0.94
C LEU A 148 -21.40 2.05 0.35
N ALA A 149 -21.04 3.13 -0.34
CA ALA A 149 -22.02 4.04 -0.91
C ALA A 149 -22.95 3.38 -1.95
N PHE A 150 -22.40 2.56 -2.85
CA PHE A 150 -23.18 1.94 -3.92
C PHE A 150 -24.11 0.82 -3.42
N PHE A 151 -23.58 -0.13 -2.66
CA PHE A 151 -24.36 -1.28 -2.18
C PHE A 151 -25.32 -0.87 -1.05
N VAL A 152 -24.87 -0.01 -0.14
CA VAL A 152 -25.61 0.30 1.10
C VAL A 152 -26.58 1.46 0.92
N ILE A 153 -26.14 2.55 0.26
CA ILE A 153 -26.93 3.78 0.11
C ILE A 153 -27.78 3.73 -1.16
N TRP A 154 -27.20 3.34 -2.29
CA TRP A 154 -27.87 3.42 -3.61
C TRP A 154 -28.81 2.23 -3.88
N MET A 155 -28.35 0.99 -3.70
CA MET A 155 -29.21 -0.19 -3.93
C MET A 155 -30.24 -0.44 -2.82
N LYS A 156 -30.27 0.38 -1.77
CA LYS A 156 -31.18 0.23 -0.62
C LYS A 156 -31.25 -1.20 -0.08
N MET A 157 -30.18 -1.98 -0.24
CA MET A 157 -29.97 -3.25 0.47
C MET A 157 -29.85 -3.03 1.99
N GLY A 158 -30.04 -1.78 2.44
CA GLY A 158 -29.91 -1.31 3.80
C GLY A 158 -28.46 -1.09 4.13
N VAL A 159 -28.17 0.02 4.81
CA VAL A 159 -27.27 -0.11 5.97
C VAL A 159 -28.00 -1.09 6.86
N SER A 160 -27.66 -2.34 6.76
CA SER A 160 -28.06 -3.27 7.79
C SER A 160 -27.17 -2.96 9.00
N ILE A 161 -27.30 -1.82 9.69
CA ILE A 161 -28.16 -1.61 10.87
C ILE A 161 -29.06 -2.79 11.24
N LEU A 162 -29.69 -3.52 10.31
CA LEU A 162 -30.19 -4.88 10.52
C LEU A 162 -29.09 -5.94 10.74
N ALA A 163 -27.84 -5.84 10.27
CA ALA A 163 -26.78 -6.80 10.65
C ALA A 163 -26.10 -6.37 11.96
N GLY A 164 -26.09 -5.06 12.23
CA GLY A 164 -25.81 -4.50 13.57
C GLY A 164 -26.93 -4.72 14.60
N ALA A 165 -28.19 -4.92 14.18
CA ALA A 165 -29.39 -5.09 15.03
C ALA A 165 -30.03 -6.49 14.95
N LEU A 166 -29.58 -7.38 14.07
CA LEU A 166 -29.90 -8.83 14.09
C LEU A 166 -28.82 -9.63 14.84
N THR A 167 -27.84 -8.94 15.43
CA THR A 167 -27.02 -9.44 16.54
C THR A 167 -27.85 -10.21 17.60
N PRO A 168 -29.17 -9.97 17.81
CA PRO A 168 -30.00 -10.78 18.70
C PRO A 168 -31.05 -11.70 18.04
N TYR A 169 -31.21 -11.81 16.71
CA TYR A 169 -32.43 -12.44 16.12
C TYR A 169 -32.24 -13.65 15.19
N VAL A 170 -31.02 -14.04 14.81
CA VAL A 170 -30.82 -15.16 13.86
C VAL A 170 -30.09 -16.38 14.42
N LEU A 171 -30.07 -16.56 15.74
CA LEU A 171 -30.03 -17.89 16.35
C LEU A 171 -30.29 -17.77 17.87
N SER A 172 -31.50 -18.14 18.29
CA SER A 172 -31.90 -18.67 19.62
C SER A 172 -31.29 -18.07 20.90
#